data_AF-A0A1S9N9C6-F1
#
_entry.id   AF-A0A1S9N9C6-F1
#
_cell.length_a   1.000
_cell.length_b   1.000
_cell.length_c   1.000
_cell.angle_alpha   90.00
_cell.angle_beta   90.00
_cell.angle_gamma   90.00
#
_symmetry.space_group_name_H-M   'P 1'
#
loop_
_entity.id
_entity.type
_entity.pdbx_description
1 polymer ?
#
loop_
_entity_poly.entity_id
_entity_poly.type
_entity_poly.pdbx_seq_one_letter_code
_entity_poly.pdbx_strand_id
1 'polypeptide(L)'
;MNRYSNLKIKSEQNYKIAEIAREKEYYDVAVSRYYYSLFQLVDYILYSKKDDFDPSHSENSHVVTITEFNKFVCRKLKKKLQDEEITDLLVLADMKRWRKQADYNKDRLITKEEFDNDFIIKFNSCYRTIHTKILDKEE
;
A
#
# COMPACT_ATOMS: atom_id res chain seq x y z
N MET A 1 23.10 -5.23 5.35
CA MET A 1 22.04 -4.33 4.83
C MET A 1 21.05 -5.20 4.07
N ASN A 2 19.76 -5.25 4.44
CA ASN A 2 18.77 -6.05 3.74
C ASN A 2 18.77 -5.64 2.25
N ARG A 3 18.88 -6.62 1.33
CA ARG A 3 18.91 -6.42 -0.14
C ARG A 3 17.73 -5.57 -0.64
N TYR A 4 16.65 -5.53 0.12
CA TYR A 4 15.40 -4.84 -0.20
C TYR A 4 15.16 -3.55 0.59
N SER A 5 16.14 -3.08 1.38
CA SER A 5 16.05 -1.82 2.16
C SER A 5 15.67 -0.59 1.32
N ASN A 6 16.07 -0.57 0.03
CA ASN A 6 15.67 0.48 -0.90
C ASN A 6 14.15 0.58 -1.12
N LEU A 7 13.40 -0.52 -1.01
CA LEU A 7 11.93 -0.51 -1.13
C LEU A 7 11.30 0.23 0.05
N LYS A 8 11.79 -0.02 1.28
CA LYS A 8 11.35 0.68 2.48
C LYS A 8 11.65 2.18 2.39
N ILE A 9 12.87 2.55 1.98
CA ILE A 9 13.24 3.97 1.79
C ILE A 9 12.35 4.65 0.74
N LYS A 10 12.11 4.01 -0.41
CA LYS A 10 11.22 4.56 -1.44
C LYS A 10 9.78 4.67 -0.96
N SER A 11 9.31 3.72 -0.15
CA SER A 11 7.99 3.77 0.47
C SER A 11 7.83 5.01 1.35
N GLU A 12 8.81 5.28 2.21
CA GLU A 12 8.84 6.47 3.08
C GLU A 12 8.93 7.78 2.28
N GLN A 13 9.74 7.81 1.20
CA GLN A 13 9.81 8.96 0.31
C GLN A 13 8.47 9.24 -0.37
N ASN A 14 7.81 8.20 -0.90
CA ASN A 14 6.49 8.33 -1.49
C ASN A 14 5.45 8.83 -0.47
N TYR A 15 5.49 8.34 0.77
CA TYR A 15 4.61 8.83 1.83
C TYR A 15 4.80 10.33 2.08
N LYS A 16 6.05 10.79 2.23
CA LYS A 16 6.37 12.21 2.43
C LYS A 16 5.85 13.09 1.30
N ILE A 17 6.04 12.67 0.05
CA ILE A 17 5.53 13.41 -1.11
C ILE A 17 3.99 13.39 -1.15
N ALA A 18 3.36 12.29 -0.72
CA ALA A 18 1.90 12.21 -0.63
C ALA A 18 1.33 13.20 0.39
N GLU A 19 1.95 13.34 1.57
CA GLU A 19 1.56 14.33 2.58
C GLU A 19 1.67 15.76 2.03
N ILE A 20 2.80 16.10 1.37
CA ILE A 20 2.98 17.43 0.74
C ILE A 20 1.93 17.68 -0.34
N ALA A 21 1.61 16.67 -1.16
CA ALA A 21 0.58 16.79 -2.18
C ALA A 21 -0.82 16.97 -1.57
N ARG A 22 -1.12 16.25 -0.47
CA ARG A 22 -2.38 16.41 0.28
C ARG A 22 -2.51 17.83 0.85
N GLU A 23 -1.46 18.36 1.47
CA GLU A 23 -1.46 19.72 2.02
C GLU A 23 -1.67 20.81 0.96
N LYS A 24 -1.23 20.54 -0.27
CA LYS A 24 -1.45 21.40 -1.44
C LYS A 24 -2.77 21.13 -2.16
N GLU A 25 -3.60 20.22 -1.64
CA GLU A 25 -4.87 19.80 -2.22
C GLU A 25 -4.74 19.16 -3.62
N TYR A 26 -3.57 18.60 -3.94
CA TYR A 26 -3.32 17.85 -5.18
C TYR A 26 -3.70 16.38 -4.99
N TYR A 27 -4.99 16.11 -4.83
CA TYR A 27 -5.50 14.82 -4.37
C TYR A 27 -5.16 13.65 -5.30
N ASP A 28 -5.23 13.80 -6.62
CA ASP A 28 -4.81 12.75 -7.55
C ASP A 28 -3.32 12.39 -7.38
N VAL A 29 -2.46 13.40 -7.23
CA VAL A 29 -1.03 13.19 -6.97
C VAL A 29 -0.82 12.52 -5.61
N ALA A 30 -1.55 12.96 -4.58
CA ALA A 30 -1.49 12.38 -3.25
C ALA A 30 -1.88 10.90 -3.27
N VAL A 31 -3.02 10.55 -3.88
CA VAL A 31 -3.51 9.16 -4.04
C VAL A 31 -2.47 8.28 -4.73
N SER A 32 -1.88 8.76 -5.82
CA SER A 32 -0.82 8.03 -6.54
C SER A 32 0.36 7.73 -5.62
N ARG A 33 0.84 8.72 -4.88
CA ARG A 33 2.01 8.60 -4.00
C ARG A 33 1.73 7.76 -2.76
N TYR A 34 0.56 7.89 -2.13
CA TYR A 34 0.14 6.99 -1.05
C TYR A 34 0.06 5.54 -1.53
N TYR A 35 -0.52 5.28 -2.71
CA TYR A 35 -0.55 3.93 -3.28
C TYR A 35 0.85 3.36 -3.46
N TYR A 36 1.78 4.10 -4.07
CA TYR A 36 3.14 3.60 -4.28
C TYR A 36 3.90 3.43 -2.98
N SER A 37 3.64 4.27 -1.98
CA SER A 37 4.17 4.07 -0.63
C SER A 37 3.75 2.71 -0.07
N LEU A 38 2.44 2.43 -0.06
CA LEU A 38 1.90 1.17 0.46
C LEU A 38 2.38 -0.05 -0.35
N PHE A 39 2.39 0.08 -1.68
CA PHE A 39 2.80 -0.98 -2.58
C PHE A 39 4.26 -1.39 -2.35
N GLN A 40 5.17 -0.43 -2.27
CA GLN A 40 6.60 -0.70 -2.02
C GLN A 40 6.85 -1.29 -0.63
N LEU A 41 6.05 -0.89 0.36
CA LEU A 41 6.12 -1.47 1.70
C LEU A 41 5.69 -2.93 1.70
N VAL A 42 4.59 -3.24 1.01
CA VAL A 42 4.12 -4.63 0.83
C VAL A 42 5.13 -5.46 0.05
N ASP A 43 5.73 -4.90 -0.98
CA ASP A 43 6.77 -5.55 -1.77
C ASP A 43 7.98 -5.90 -0.87
N TYR A 44 8.45 -4.95 -0.06
CA TYR A 44 9.49 -5.17 0.96
C TYR A 44 9.14 -6.31 1.92
N ILE A 45 7.91 -6.35 2.43
CA ILE A 45 7.45 -7.39 3.36
C ILE A 45 7.48 -8.76 2.69
N LEU A 46 6.97 -8.87 1.45
CA LEU A 46 6.94 -10.14 0.74
C LEU A 46 8.36 -10.65 0.45
N TYR A 47 9.26 -9.81 -0.04
CA TYR A 47 10.66 -10.18 -0.26
C TYR A 47 11.40 -10.56 1.04
N SER A 48 11.02 -9.96 2.17
CA SER A 48 11.66 -10.26 3.46
C SER A 48 11.09 -11.50 4.15
N LYS A 49 9.92 -12.01 3.71
CA LYS A 49 9.18 -13.08 4.39
C LYS A 49 8.93 -14.33 3.52
N LYS A 50 9.22 -14.27 2.22
CA LYS A 50 9.04 -15.39 1.27
C LYS A 50 10.30 -15.54 0.43
N ASP A 51 10.98 -16.66 0.62
CA ASP A 51 12.24 -16.96 -0.07
C ASP A 51 12.07 -17.08 -1.60
N ASP A 52 10.88 -17.49 -2.07
CA ASP A 52 10.56 -17.69 -3.50
C ASP A 52 9.69 -16.57 -4.10
N PHE A 53 9.58 -15.40 -3.46
CA PHE A 53 8.82 -14.30 -4.05
C PHE A 53 9.64 -13.56 -5.10
N ASP A 54 9.31 -13.79 -6.37
CA ASP A 54 9.77 -12.99 -7.51
C ASP A 54 8.56 -12.55 -8.34
N PRO A 55 8.13 -11.29 -8.23
CA PRO A 55 7.01 -10.78 -9.00
C PRO A 55 7.31 -10.60 -10.49
N SER A 56 8.54 -10.89 -10.97
CA SER A 56 9.10 -10.86 -12.34
C SER A 56 8.43 -9.89 -13.32
N HIS A 57 9.22 -8.97 -13.91
CA HIS A 57 8.90 -7.75 -14.69
C HIS A 57 7.77 -7.77 -15.75
N SER A 58 6.61 -8.31 -15.43
CA SER A 58 5.43 -8.38 -16.27
C SER A 58 4.54 -7.17 -16.02
N GLU A 59 3.78 -6.81 -17.05
CA GLU A 59 2.77 -5.75 -17.04
C GLU A 59 1.72 -5.92 -15.90
N ASN A 60 1.65 -7.13 -15.31
CA ASN A 60 0.74 -7.51 -14.23
C ASN A 60 1.38 -7.63 -12.83
N SER A 61 2.63 -7.16 -12.65
CA SER A 61 3.36 -7.24 -11.37
C SER A 61 2.56 -6.73 -10.15
N HIS A 62 1.80 -5.65 -10.32
CA HIS A 62 0.92 -5.12 -9.27
C HIS A 62 -0.18 -6.11 -8.85
N VAL A 63 -0.81 -6.81 -9.80
CA VAL A 63 -1.87 -7.79 -9.50
C VAL A 63 -1.30 -9.00 -8.78
N VAL A 64 -0.14 -9.48 -9.25
CA VAL A 64 0.57 -10.61 -8.65
C VAL A 64 0.95 -10.28 -7.20
N THR A 65 1.57 -9.13 -6.98
CA THR A 65 1.99 -8.67 -5.64
C THR A 65 0.80 -8.58 -4.68
N ILE A 66 -0.32 -7.99 -5.11
CA ILE A 66 -1.54 -7.89 -4.27
C ILE A 66 -2.10 -9.28 -3.95
N THR A 67 -2.13 -10.17 -4.93
CA THR A 67 -2.62 -11.54 -4.74
C THR A 67 -1.76 -12.32 -3.76
N GLU A 68 -0.43 -12.20 -3.87
CA GLU A 68 0.51 -12.85 -2.96
C GLU A 68 0.46 -12.27 -1.55
N PHE A 69 0.25 -10.95 -1.43
CA PHE A 69 0.03 -10.31 -0.13
C PHE A 69 -1.27 -10.78 0.53
N ASN A 70 -2.38 -10.82 -0.22
CA ASN A 70 -3.66 -11.31 0.32
C ASN A 70 -3.55 -12.78 0.78
N LYS A 71 -2.84 -13.63 0.02
CA LYS A 71 -2.55 -15.01 0.45
C LYS A 71 -1.71 -15.05 1.73
N PHE A 72 -0.70 -14.18 1.84
CA PHE A 72 0.12 -14.07 3.04
C PHE A 72 -0.72 -13.67 4.26
N VAL A 73 -1.55 -12.63 4.15
CA VAL A 73 -2.47 -12.17 5.19
C VAL A 73 -3.40 -13.32 5.63
N CYS A 74 -4.12 -13.94 4.69
CA CYS A 74 -5.12 -14.97 5.00
C CYS A 74 -4.50 -16.27 5.56
N ARG A 75 -3.28 -16.64 5.16
CA ARG A 75 -2.66 -17.92 5.57
C ARG A 75 -1.77 -17.78 6.80
N LYS A 76 -1.05 -16.66 6.95
CA LYS A 76 -0.03 -16.49 7.99
C LYS A 76 -0.46 -15.55 9.11
N LEU A 77 -1.28 -14.55 8.81
CA LEU A 77 -1.69 -13.52 9.78
C LEU A 77 -3.08 -13.74 10.36
N LYS A 78 -3.97 -14.46 9.67
CA LYS A 78 -5.36 -14.71 10.12
C LYS A 78 -5.50 -15.28 11.53
N LYS A 79 -4.53 -16.07 12.01
CA LYS A 79 -4.56 -16.61 13.39
C LYS A 79 -3.93 -15.67 14.44
N LYS A 80 -3.30 -14.58 14.01
CA LYS A 80 -2.49 -13.68 14.84
C LYS A 80 -3.09 -12.28 14.98
N LEU A 81 -4.02 -11.92 14.11
CA LEU A 81 -4.64 -10.61 14.00
C LEU A 81 -6.16 -10.74 14.19
N GLN A 82 -6.78 -9.65 14.63
CA GLN A 82 -8.24 -9.53 14.70
C GLN A 82 -8.83 -9.39 13.29
N ASP A 83 -10.13 -9.65 13.15
CA ASP A 83 -10.81 -9.61 11.85
C ASP A 83 -10.79 -8.20 11.22
N GLU A 84 -10.86 -7.15 12.04
CA GLU A 84 -10.73 -5.75 11.59
C GLU A 84 -9.32 -5.49 11.03
N GLU A 85 -8.28 -5.96 11.72
CA GLU A 85 -6.88 -5.82 11.26
C GLU A 85 -6.64 -6.60 9.96
N ILE A 86 -7.28 -7.77 9.79
CA ILE A 86 -7.24 -8.51 8.53
C ILE A 86 -7.94 -7.73 7.42
N THR A 87 -9.09 -7.12 7.71
CA THR A 87 -9.84 -6.30 6.75
C THR A 87 -9.02 -5.09 6.31
N ASP A 88 -8.37 -4.40 7.25
CA ASP A 88 -7.47 -3.27 6.97
C ASP A 88 -6.35 -3.63 5.98
N LEU A 89 -5.84 -4.87 6.04
CA LEU A 89 -4.75 -5.32 5.16
C LEU A 89 -5.21 -5.71 3.75
N LEU A 90 -6.50 -6.00 3.56
CA LEU A 90 -7.05 -6.49 2.28
C LEU A 90 -7.54 -5.36 1.35
N VAL A 91 -7.12 -4.11 1.58
CA VAL A 91 -7.55 -2.94 0.81
C VAL A 91 -6.70 -2.64 -0.43
N LEU A 92 -5.56 -3.30 -0.64
CA LEU A 92 -4.61 -2.93 -1.70
C LEU A 92 -5.21 -2.97 -3.12
N ALA A 93 -6.15 -3.88 -3.39
CA ALA A 93 -6.86 -3.93 -4.68
C ALA A 93 -7.72 -2.66 -4.88
N ASP A 94 -8.38 -2.19 -3.83
CA ASP A 94 -9.13 -0.93 -3.81
C ASP A 94 -8.20 0.25 -4.05
N MET A 95 -7.05 0.29 -3.35
CA MET A 95 -6.04 1.34 -3.50
C MET A 95 -5.46 1.39 -4.92
N LYS A 96 -5.26 0.24 -5.57
CA LYS A 96 -4.85 0.19 -6.99
C LYS A 96 -5.92 0.81 -7.90
N ARG A 97 -7.21 0.59 -7.63
CA ARG A 97 -8.31 1.21 -8.39
C ARG A 97 -8.26 2.73 -8.24
N TRP A 98 -8.14 3.23 -7.01
CA TRP A 98 -7.98 4.66 -6.72
C TRP A 98 -6.80 5.28 -7.48
N ARG A 99 -5.63 4.64 -7.41
CA ARG A 99 -4.46 5.11 -8.17
C ARG A 99 -4.70 5.09 -9.69
N LYS A 100 -5.39 4.09 -10.24
CA LYS A 100 -5.72 4.07 -11.68
C LYS A 100 -6.62 5.25 -12.06
N GLN A 101 -7.59 5.58 -11.22
CA GLN A 101 -8.43 6.76 -11.41
C GLN A 101 -7.58 8.03 -11.36
N ALA A 102 -6.76 8.20 -10.32
CA ALA A 102 -5.92 9.37 -10.14
C ALA A 102 -4.90 9.60 -11.29
N ASP A 103 -4.25 8.54 -11.73
CA ASP A 103 -3.16 8.66 -12.72
C ASP A 103 -3.67 8.80 -14.17
N TYR A 104 -4.87 8.27 -14.48
CA TYR A 104 -5.29 8.05 -15.87
C TYR A 104 -6.68 8.59 -16.23
N ASN A 105 -7.51 8.96 -15.26
CA ASN A 105 -8.80 9.56 -15.57
C ASN A 105 -8.58 10.98 -16.12
N LYS A 106 -9.04 11.23 -17.33
CA LYS A 106 -8.91 12.54 -18.01
C LYS A 106 -10.12 13.44 -17.81
N ASP A 107 -11.24 12.86 -17.39
CA ASP A 107 -12.54 13.53 -17.39
C ASP A 107 -12.86 14.14 -16.02
N ARG A 108 -12.16 13.71 -14.95
CA ARG A 108 -12.43 14.15 -13.58
C ARG A 108 -11.24 13.98 -12.65
N LEU A 109 -11.01 14.98 -11.81
CA LEU A 109 -10.10 14.94 -10.66
C LEU A 109 -10.78 14.36 -9.42
N ILE A 110 -9.99 13.84 -8.49
CA ILE A 110 -10.47 13.41 -7.18
C ILE A 110 -10.83 14.63 -6.33
N THR A 111 -12.02 14.63 -5.74
CA THR A 111 -12.43 15.72 -4.86
C THR A 111 -11.84 15.55 -3.46
N LYS A 112 -11.78 16.66 -2.72
CA LYS A 112 -11.40 16.64 -1.30
C LYS A 112 -12.27 15.68 -0.48
N GLU A 113 -13.57 15.70 -0.72
CA GLU A 113 -14.53 14.86 0.01
C GLU A 113 -14.26 13.36 -0.22
N GLU A 114 -14.07 12.96 -1.48
CA GLU A 114 -13.73 11.58 -1.83
C GLU A 114 -12.39 11.14 -1.25
N PHE A 115 -11.41 12.04 -1.28
CA PHE A 115 -10.12 11.79 -0.69
C PHE A 115 -10.22 11.58 0.83
N ASP A 116 -10.86 12.50 1.54
CA ASP A 116 -10.92 12.52 3.01
C ASP A 116 -11.86 11.46 3.59
N ASN A 117 -13.01 11.23 2.96
CA ASN A 117 -14.03 10.34 3.50
C ASN A 117 -13.85 8.88 3.08
N ASP A 118 -13.13 8.61 1.97
CA ASP A 118 -12.98 7.24 1.46
C ASP A 118 -11.52 6.79 1.38
N PHE A 119 -10.69 7.50 0.60
CA PHE A 119 -9.35 7.02 0.28
C PHE A 119 -8.44 7.00 1.50
N ILE A 120 -8.30 8.14 2.18
CA ILE A 120 -7.26 8.30 3.21
C ILE A 120 -7.56 7.49 4.47
N ILE A 121 -8.84 7.27 4.79
CA ILE A 121 -9.26 6.43 5.92
C ILE A 121 -8.79 5.00 5.71
N LYS A 122 -9.06 4.42 4.54
CA LYS A 122 -8.64 3.05 4.20
C LYS A 122 -7.11 2.92 4.14
N PHE A 123 -6.44 3.90 3.52
CA PHE A 123 -4.98 3.93 3.47
C PHE A 123 -4.40 3.95 4.89
N ASN A 124 -4.86 4.85 5.75
CA ASN A 124 -4.31 5.03 7.10
C ASN A 124 -4.51 3.79 7.97
N SER A 125 -5.69 3.15 7.91
CA SER A 125 -5.92 1.90 8.64
C SER A 125 -4.98 0.79 8.18
N CYS A 126 -4.83 0.58 6.87
CA CYS A 126 -3.89 -0.39 6.32
C CYS A 126 -2.43 -0.09 6.73
N TYR A 127 -2.00 1.15 6.51
CA TYR A 127 -0.62 1.58 6.77
C TYR A 127 -0.27 1.43 8.26
N ARG A 128 -1.15 1.89 9.16
CA ARG A 128 -0.99 1.73 10.62
C ARG A 128 -0.91 0.25 11.02
N THR A 129 -1.78 -0.60 10.48
CA THR A 129 -1.78 -2.03 10.79
C THR A 129 -0.50 -2.71 10.32
N ILE A 130 0.03 -2.35 9.15
CA ILE A 130 1.33 -2.86 8.68
C ILE A 130 2.45 -2.47 9.67
N HIS A 131 2.57 -1.20 10.01
CA HIS A 131 3.65 -0.75 10.91
C HIS A 131 3.53 -1.41 12.29
N THR A 132 2.38 -1.30 12.93
CA THR A 132 2.20 -1.75 14.32
C THR A 132 2.11 -3.25 14.52
N LYS A 133 1.69 -4.02 13.50
CA LYS A 133 1.44 -5.47 13.65
C LYS A 133 2.37 -6.35 12.85
N ILE A 134 2.97 -5.83 11.77
CA ILE A 134 3.84 -6.60 10.88
C ILE A 134 5.29 -6.18 11.04
N LEU A 135 5.59 -4.88 11.08
CA LEU A 135 6.97 -4.38 11.14
C LEU A 135 7.50 -4.23 12.58
N ASP A 136 6.70 -3.70 13.51
CA ASP A 136 7.13 -3.44 14.90
C ASP A 136 7.38 -4.71 15.74
N LYS A 137 7.12 -5.90 15.18
CA LYS A 137 7.48 -7.18 15.81
C LYS A 137 8.90 -7.66 15.45
N GLU A 138 9.70 -6.82 14.81
CA GLU A 138 11.07 -7.12 14.37
C GLU A 138 12.18 -6.43 15.19
N GLU A 139 11.83 -5.71 16.27
CA GLU A 139 12.76 -5.26 17.32
C GLU A 139 12.61 -6.10 18.60
#